data_AF-A0A662RQ88-F1
#
_entry.id   AF-A0A662RQ88-F1
#
_cell.length_a   1.000
_cell.length_b   1.000
_cell.length_c   1.000
_cell.angle_alpha   90.00
_cell.angle_beta   90.00
_cell.angle_gamma   90.00
#
_symmetry.space_group_name_H-M   'P 1'
#
loop_
_entity.id
_entity.type
_entity.pdbx_description
1 polymer ?
#
loop_
_entity_poly.entity_id
_entity_poly.type
_entity_poly.pdbx_seq_one_letter_code
_entity_poly.pdbx_strand_id
1 'polypeptide(L)'
;MTTTEKLLRRIEKGGTLDVLATELNMWKSVLLARIEFMVRAGYLCEISSEKGQGCGGEGCPMSNTCSVPAPGSRKMRMYMLTEKGRECVKKQRRI
;
A
#
# COMPACT_ATOMS: atom_id res chain seq x y z
N MET A 1 -17.07 -2.64 -14.20
CA MET A 1 -15.86 -2.49 -13.37
C MET A 1 -16.15 -3.03 -11.97
N THR A 2 -15.49 -4.11 -11.57
CA THR A 2 -15.71 -4.71 -10.25
C THR A 2 -15.12 -3.84 -9.15
N THR A 3 -15.62 -3.97 -7.93
CA THR A 3 -15.09 -3.22 -6.79
C THR A 3 -13.63 -3.58 -6.49
N THR A 4 -13.19 -4.80 -6.87
CA THR A 4 -11.81 -5.27 -6.78
C THR A 4 -10.88 -4.52 -7.74
N GLU A 5 -11.28 -4.37 -8.99
CA GLU A 5 -10.49 -3.64 -10.00
C GLU A 5 -10.31 -2.17 -9.62
N LYS A 6 -11.37 -1.52 -9.13
CA LYS A 6 -11.30 -0.13 -8.65
C LYS A 6 -10.27 0.01 -7.54
N LEU A 7 -10.29 -0.92 -6.59
CA LEU A 7 -9.34 -0.91 -5.47
C LEU A 7 -7.91 -1.13 -5.96
N LEU A 8 -7.66 -2.12 -6.82
CA LEU A 8 -6.33 -2.38 -7.38
C LEU A 8 -5.78 -1.19 -8.17
N ARG A 9 -6.59 -0.55 -9.02
CA ARG A 9 -6.17 0.66 -9.74
C ARG A 9 -5.84 1.81 -8.80
N ARG A 10 -6.58 1.95 -7.70
CA ARG A 10 -6.33 3.05 -6.78
C ARG A 10 -5.07 2.81 -5.93
N ILE A 11 -4.82 1.56 -5.53
CA ILE A 11 -3.57 1.15 -4.87
C ILE A 11 -2.37 1.33 -5.81
N GLU A 12 -2.51 1.02 -7.11
CA GLU A 12 -1.46 1.27 -8.12
C GLU A 12 -1.04 2.75 -8.20
N LYS A 13 -1.99 3.67 -8.02
CA LYS A 13 -1.72 5.12 -7.97
C LYS A 13 -1.07 5.59 -6.65
N GLY A 14 -1.06 4.75 -5.62
CA GLY A 14 -0.58 5.10 -4.28
C GLY A 14 -1.50 6.05 -3.51
N GLY A 15 -1.22 6.21 -2.22
CA GLY A 15 -2.01 7.03 -1.30
C GLY A 15 -2.13 6.40 0.08
N THR A 16 -2.76 7.13 1.00
CA THR A 16 -3.04 6.61 2.35
C THR A 16 -4.35 5.83 2.36
N LEU A 17 -4.51 4.93 3.34
CA LEU A 17 -5.78 4.21 3.55
C LEU A 17 -6.95 5.16 3.81
N ASP A 18 -6.70 6.30 4.45
CA ASP A 18 -7.68 7.38 4.65
C ASP A 18 -8.23 7.90 3.32
N VAL A 19 -7.34 8.33 2.42
CA VAL A 19 -7.74 8.85 1.11
C VAL A 19 -8.49 7.77 0.31
N LEU A 20 -7.98 6.54 0.36
CA LEU A 20 -8.59 5.40 -0.33
C LEU A 20 -10.01 5.09 0.18
N ALA A 21 -10.21 5.13 1.50
CA ALA A 21 -11.49 4.90 2.15
C ALA A 21 -12.51 5.97 1.76
N THR A 22 -12.12 7.24 1.78
CA THR A 22 -12.96 8.37 1.37
C THR A 22 -13.38 8.27 -0.10
N GLU A 23 -12.43 8.04 -1.01
CA GLU A 23 -12.73 7.96 -2.45
C GLU A 23 -13.62 6.77 -2.82
N LEU A 24 -13.47 5.64 -2.11
CA LEU A 24 -14.28 4.46 -2.34
C LEU A 24 -15.59 4.46 -1.52
N ASN A 25 -15.83 5.51 -0.72
CA ASN A 25 -16.92 5.62 0.23
C ASN A 25 -17.04 4.36 1.13
N MET A 26 -15.91 3.91 1.67
CA MET A 26 -15.81 2.71 2.51
C MET A 26 -15.31 3.05 3.90
N TRP A 27 -15.81 2.30 4.88
CA TRP A 27 -15.24 2.32 6.22
C TRP A 27 -13.83 1.74 6.18
N LYS A 28 -12.89 2.32 6.94
CA LYS A 28 -11.50 1.85 6.97
C LYS A 28 -11.35 0.37 7.32
N SER A 29 -12.17 -0.13 8.25
CA SER A 29 -12.19 -1.55 8.63
C SER A 29 -12.58 -2.47 7.46
N VAL A 30 -13.61 -2.09 6.70
CA VAL A 30 -14.06 -2.81 5.50
C VAL A 30 -13.00 -2.76 4.40
N LEU A 31 -12.36 -1.60 4.23
CA LEU A 31 -11.26 -1.45 3.29
C LEU A 31 -10.08 -2.37 3.65
N LEU A 32 -9.68 -2.40 4.92
CA LEU A 32 -8.62 -3.26 5.41
C LEU A 32 -8.94 -4.74 5.19
N ALA A 33 -10.14 -5.19 5.55
CA ALA A 33 -10.57 -6.57 5.33
C ALA A 33 -10.52 -6.96 3.84
N ARG A 34 -10.86 -6.03 2.94
CA ARG A 34 -10.73 -6.25 1.48
C ARG A 34 -9.29 -6.32 1.02
N ILE A 35 -8.41 -5.46 1.54
CA ILE A 35 -6.98 -5.51 1.23
C ILE A 35 -6.39 -6.83 1.72
N GLU A 36 -6.68 -7.25 2.95
CA GLU A 36 -6.23 -8.52 3.52
C GLU A 36 -6.70 -9.72 2.68
N PHE A 37 -7.95 -9.70 2.23
CA PHE A 37 -8.46 -10.69 1.28
C PHE A 37 -7.65 -10.69 -0.03
N MET A 38 -7.33 -9.52 -0.59
CA MET A 38 -6.56 -9.41 -1.84
C MET A 38 -5.10 -9.83 -1.70
N VAL A 39 -4.50 -9.60 -0.53
CA VAL A 39 -3.17 -10.13 -0.18
C VAL A 39 -3.22 -11.65 -0.16
N ARG A 40 -4.17 -12.24 0.56
CA ARG A 40 -4.36 -13.71 0.62
C ARG A 40 -4.67 -14.32 -0.75
N ALA A 41 -5.40 -13.60 -1.59
CA ALA A 41 -5.72 -14.03 -2.96
C ALA A 41 -4.56 -13.80 -3.95
N GLY A 42 -3.44 -13.21 -3.52
CA GLY A 42 -2.23 -13.01 -4.31
C GLY A 42 -2.29 -11.86 -5.31
N TYR A 43 -3.24 -10.94 -5.19
CA TYR A 43 -3.30 -9.73 -6.03
C TYR A 43 -2.41 -8.60 -5.49
N LEU A 44 -2.20 -8.57 -4.18
CA LEU A 44 -1.37 -7.59 -3.48
C LEU A 44 -0.27 -8.31 -2.67
N CYS A 45 0.84 -7.60 -2.47
CA CYS A 45 1.87 -7.95 -1.50
C CYS A 45 1.92 -6.85 -0.44
N GLU A 46 1.95 -7.25 0.84
CA GLU A 46 2.20 -6.33 1.95
C GLU A 46 3.71 -6.13 2.10
N ILE A 47 4.12 -4.87 2.11
CA ILE A 47 5.49 -4.44 2.40
C ILE A 47 5.46 -3.86 3.80
N SER A 48 6.13 -4.54 4.71
CA SER A 48 6.26 -4.15 6.10
C SER A 48 7.66 -3.59 6.35
N SER A 49 7.74 -2.39 6.94
CA SER A 49 9.02 -1.69 7.22
C SER A 49 9.78 -2.27 8.41
N GLU A 50 9.53 -3.53 8.77
CA GLU A 50 10.04 -4.20 9.99
C GLU A 50 11.55 -4.47 9.91
N LYS A 51 12.14 -4.42 8.70
CA LYS A 51 13.59 -4.43 8.51
C LYS A 51 14.14 -3.01 8.30
N GLY A 52 14.23 -2.26 9.39
CA GLY A 52 15.47 -1.62 9.86
C GLY A 52 16.35 -0.76 8.92
N GLN A 53 15.86 -0.25 7.79
CA GLN A 53 16.57 0.77 7.00
C GLN A 53 15.70 2.02 6.83
N GLY A 54 15.18 2.53 7.94
CA GLY A 54 14.63 3.88 7.97
C GLY A 54 15.75 4.92 7.95
N CYS A 55 15.41 6.17 7.58
CA CYS A 55 16.27 7.36 7.65
C CYS A 55 16.90 7.63 9.05
N GLY A 56 16.52 6.87 10.08
CA GLY A 56 17.09 6.95 11.44
C GLY A 56 18.02 5.79 11.83
N GLY A 57 18.36 4.88 10.91
CA GLY A 57 19.35 3.83 11.17
C GLY A 57 20.78 4.27 10.82
N GLU A 58 21.77 3.46 11.20
CA GLU A 58 23.22 3.67 10.99
C GLU A 58 23.64 3.89 9.52
N GLY A 59 22.71 3.71 8.56
CA GLY A 59 22.93 3.93 7.13
C GLY A 59 22.64 5.35 6.62
N CYS A 60 22.12 6.27 7.44
CA CYS A 60 21.86 7.66 7.02
C CYS A 60 22.87 8.63 7.68
N PRO A 61 23.83 9.21 6.93
CA PRO A 61 24.83 10.12 7.49
C PRO A 61 24.25 11.44 8.03
N MET A 62 22.97 11.74 7.75
CA MET A 62 22.23 12.87 8.32
C MET A 62 21.28 12.48 9.45
N SER A 63 21.33 11.25 9.97
CA SER A 63 20.42 10.78 11.03
C SER A 63 20.38 11.69 12.27
N ASN A 64 21.49 12.37 12.56
CA ASN A 64 21.66 13.23 13.75
C ASN A 64 21.19 14.68 13.54
N THR A 65 20.98 15.12 12.30
CA THR A 65 20.53 16.48 11.94
C THR A 65 19.17 16.49 11.26
N CYS A 66 18.69 15.34 10.81
CA CYS A 66 17.39 15.22 10.17
C CYS A 66 16.28 15.19 11.22
N SER A 67 15.50 16.27 11.30
CA SER A 67 14.31 16.37 12.17
C SER A 67 13.12 15.53 11.70
N VAL A 68 13.26 14.82 10.57
CA VAL A 68 12.21 13.94 10.06
C VAL A 68 12.18 12.70 10.95
N PRO A 69 11.05 12.39 11.60
CA PRO A 69 10.93 11.19 12.41
C PRO A 69 11.36 9.96 11.61
N ALA A 70 12.23 9.13 12.20
CA ALA A 70 12.65 7.88 11.58
C ALA A 70 11.40 7.12 11.09
N PRO A 71 11.37 6.61 9.84
CA PRO A 71 10.21 5.90 9.27
C PRO A 71 9.76 4.63 10.01
N GLY A 72 10.35 4.32 11.18
CA GLY A 72 10.06 3.14 12.00
C GLY A 72 9.31 3.42 13.30
N SER A 73 9.01 4.66 13.68
CA SER A 73 8.26 4.94 14.92
C SER A 73 6.78 4.57 14.82
N ARG A 74 6.24 4.46 13.59
CA ARG A 74 4.88 4.01 13.30
C ARG A 74 4.95 2.82 12.35
N LYS A 75 4.41 1.66 12.74
CA LYS A 75 4.27 0.49 11.86
C LYS A 75 3.42 0.87 10.65
N MET A 76 4.06 1.29 9.56
CA MET A 76 3.39 1.66 8.31
C MET A 76 3.29 0.41 7.44
N ARG A 77 2.06 -0.03 7.16
CA ARG A 77 1.81 -1.09 6.19
C ARG A 77 1.68 -0.47 4.81
N MET A 78 2.46 -0.97 3.86
CA MET A 78 2.34 -0.60 2.45
C MET A 78 1.84 -1.80 1.65
N TYR A 79 1.12 -1.53 0.56
CA TYR A 79 0.60 -2.58 -0.30
C TYR A 79 0.95 -2.27 -1.75
N MET A 80 1.48 -3.26 -2.46
CA MET A 80 1.81 -3.14 -3.88
C MET A 80 1.16 -4.26 -4.69
N LEU A 81 0.88 -4.00 -5.96
CA LEU A 81 0.34 -5.00 -6.88
C LEU A 81 1.39 -6.08 -7.17
N THR A 82 0.96 -7.34 -7.12
CA THR A 82 1.71 -8.46 -7.69
C THR A 82 1.58 -8.47 -9.21
N GLU A 83 2.24 -9.40 -9.88
CA GLU A 83 2.02 -9.63 -11.32
C GLU A 83 0.55 -9.95 -11.63
N LYS A 84 -0.05 -10.88 -10.89
CA LYS A 84 -1.48 -11.20 -10.96
C LYS A 84 -2.37 -9.95 -10.78
N GLY A 85 -2.04 -9.10 -9.82
CA GLY A 85 -2.70 -7.81 -9.62
C GLY A 85 -2.63 -6.91 -10.85
N ARG A 86 -1.44 -6.77 -11.45
CA ARG A 86 -1.22 -5.95 -12.66
C ARG A 86 -1.97 -6.49 -13.88
N GLU A 87 -2.01 -7.82 -14.06
CA GLU A 87 -2.78 -8.43 -15.15
C GLU A 87 -4.28 -8.14 -15.05
N CYS A 88 -4.84 -8.20 -13.84
CA CYS A 88 -6.24 -7.88 -13.58
C CYS A 88 -6.56 -6.43 -14.01
N VAL A 89 -5.64 -5.49 -13.76
CA VAL A 89 -5.77 -4.08 -14.17
C VAL A 89 -5.58 -3.89 -15.68
N LYS A 90 -4.66 -4.64 -16.31
CA LYS A 90 -4.31 -4.53 -17.74
C LYS A 90 -5.35 -5.14 -18.69
N LYS A 91 -6.01 -6.25 -18.32
CA LYS A 91 -7.00 -6.94 -19.17
C LYS A 91 -8.14 -6.04 -19.68
N GLN A 92 -8.36 -4.87 -19.07
CA GLN A 92 -9.40 -3.92 -19.47
C GLN A 92 -8.92 -2.68 -20.23
N ARG A 93 -7.62 -2.52 -20.51
CA ARG A 93 -7.14 -1.44 -21.41
C ARG A 93 -7.26 -1.79 -22.90
N ARG A 94 -7.75 -3.00 -23.22
CA ARG A 94 -7.88 -3.54 -24.58
C ARG A 94 -9.33 -3.50 -25.11
N ILE A 95 -10.12 -2.51 -24.72
CA ILE A 95 -11.45 -2.26 -25.27
C ILE A 95 -11.46 -0.86 -25.86
#